data_AF-A0A2P7TX21-F1
#
_entry.id   AF-A0A2P7TX21-F1
#
_cell.length_a   1.000
_cell.length_b   1.000
_cell.length_c   1.000
_cell.angle_alpha   90.00
_cell.angle_beta   90.00
_cell.angle_gamma   90.00
#
_symmetry.space_group_name_H-M   'P 1'
#
loop_
_entity.id
_entity.type
_entity.pdbx_description
1 polymer ?
#
loop_
_entity_poly.entity_id
_entity_poly.type
_entity_poly.pdbx_seq_one_letter_code
_entity_poly.pdbx_strand_id
1 'polypeptide(L)'
;MNRVEIRRAMSARKVLAAGIHTSDHAACYDGFVNEGLFGKALAADRSLCERMTLVSKCRISFPTATLPGMKSKFYDNSEAHII
;
A
#
# COMPACT_ATOMS: atom_id res chain seq x y z
N MET A 1 -16.65 6.73 8.93
CA MET A 1 -15.21 6.50 9.18
C MET A 1 -15.03 6.01 10.60
N ASN A 2 -14.37 4.87 10.80
CA ASN A 2 -14.19 4.28 12.12
C ASN A 2 -12.97 4.89 12.86
N ARG A 3 -12.85 4.65 14.18
CA ARG A 3 -11.76 5.19 15.01
C ARG A 3 -10.35 4.77 14.52
N VAL A 4 -10.24 3.60 13.88
CA VAL A 4 -8.95 3.10 13.38
C VAL A 4 -8.50 3.89 12.15
N GLU A 5 -9.40 4.19 11.22
CA GLU A 5 -9.12 4.99 10.02
C GLU A 5 -8.67 6.40 10.38
N ILE A 6 -9.35 7.05 11.33
CA ILE A 6 -8.99 8.38 11.84
C ILE A 6 -7.58 8.37 12.44
N ARG A 7 -7.25 7.37 13.26
CA ARG A 7 -5.92 7.26 13.88
C ARG A 7 -4.81 7.08 12.83
N ARG A 8 -5.07 6.29 11.77
CA ARG A 8 -4.10 6.06 10.69
C ARG A 8 -3.85 7.34 9.87
N ALA A 9 -4.89 8.08 9.53
CA ALA A 9 -4.76 9.37 8.85
C ALA A 9 -3.98 10.40 9.69
N MET A 10 -4.22 10.44 10.99
CA MET A 10 -3.44 11.30 11.92
C MET A 10 -1.96 10.93 11.94
N SER A 11 -1.60 9.64 11.87
CA SER A 11 -0.20 9.21 11.76
C SER A 11 0.43 9.68 10.44
N ALA A 12 -0.27 9.52 9.31
CA ALA A 12 0.20 10.01 8.01
C ALA A 12 0.46 11.52 8.01
N ARG A 13 -0.43 12.29 8.65
CA ARG A 13 -0.28 13.75 8.79
C ARG A 13 0.95 14.15 9.61
N LYS A 14 1.29 13.39 10.65
CA LYS A 14 2.52 13.59 11.45
C LYS A 14 3.80 13.33 10.64
N VAL A 15 3.80 12.27 9.83
CA VAL A 15 4.93 11.94 8.94
C VAL A 15 5.17 13.06 7.93
N LEU A 16 4.09 13.56 7.30
CA LEU A 16 4.17 14.71 6.39
C LEU A 16 4.65 15.99 7.09
N ALA A 17 4.21 16.25 8.33
CA ALA A 17 4.65 17.41 9.10
C ALA A 17 6.14 17.33 9.49
N ALA A 18 6.70 16.12 9.56
CA ALA A 18 8.13 15.90 9.80
C ALA A 18 9.00 16.05 8.53
N GLY A 19 8.43 16.47 7.40
CA GLY A 19 9.15 16.65 6.13
C GLY A 19 9.34 15.35 5.33
N ILE A 20 8.72 14.25 5.74
CA ILE A 20 8.79 12.97 5.03
C ILE A 20 7.63 12.92 4.04
N HIS A 21 7.92 13.19 2.78
CA HIS A 21 6.92 13.30 1.72
C HIS A 21 6.84 12.05 0.83
N THR A 22 7.82 11.15 0.88
CA THR A 22 7.84 9.94 0.05
C THR A 22 7.44 8.72 0.88
N SER A 23 6.47 7.95 0.39
CA SER A 23 6.05 6.68 0.98
C SER A 23 6.31 5.54 0.01
N ASP A 24 6.87 4.46 0.54
CA ASP A 24 7.30 3.30 -0.21
C ASP A 24 6.39 2.10 0.06
N HIS A 25 5.90 1.47 -1.01
CA HIS A 25 4.99 0.34 -0.99
C HIS A 25 5.45 -0.76 -1.94
N ALA A 26 4.82 -1.93 -1.84
CA ALA A 26 4.88 -2.97 -2.85
C ALA A 26 3.58 -3.75 -2.81
N ALA A 27 3.15 -4.25 -3.96
CA ALA A 27 1.96 -5.07 -4.09
C ALA A 27 1.97 -6.24 -3.09
N CYS A 28 3.13 -6.82 -2.78
CA CYS A 28 3.24 -7.98 -1.92
C CYS A 28 3.34 -7.68 -0.41
N TYR A 29 3.41 -6.41 -0.01
CA TYR A 29 3.50 -6.04 1.41
C TYR A 29 2.23 -6.47 2.17
N ASP A 30 2.45 -7.00 3.37
CA ASP A 30 1.40 -7.58 4.22
C ASP A 30 0.57 -8.67 3.53
N GLY A 31 1.15 -9.42 2.59
CA GLY A 31 0.42 -10.45 1.84
C GLY A 31 -0.68 -9.86 0.97
N PHE A 32 -0.36 -8.81 0.21
CA PHE A 32 -1.24 -8.19 -0.78
C PHE A 32 -2.41 -7.36 -0.23
N VAL A 33 -2.31 -6.86 1.01
CA VAL A 33 -3.34 -5.98 1.59
C VAL A 33 -2.85 -4.58 1.98
N ASN A 34 -1.54 -4.36 2.06
CA ASN A 34 -0.99 -3.11 2.61
C ASN A 34 -1.46 -1.86 1.83
N GLU A 35 -1.38 -1.87 0.51
CA GLU A 35 -1.79 -0.74 -0.33
C GLU A 35 -3.28 -0.40 -0.14
N GLY A 36 -4.13 -1.42 -0.07
CA GLY A 36 -5.56 -1.23 0.19
C GLY A 36 -5.83 -0.65 1.59
N LEU A 37 -5.10 -1.09 2.61
CA LEU A 37 -5.20 -0.53 3.97
C LEU A 37 -4.70 0.92 4.02
N PHE A 38 -3.64 1.23 3.30
CA PHE A 38 -3.10 2.59 3.20
C PHE A 38 -4.06 3.52 2.46
N GLY A 39 -4.63 3.07 1.34
CA GLY A 39 -5.67 3.80 0.60
C GLY A 39 -6.89 4.11 1.48
N LYS A 40 -7.35 3.16 2.31
CA LYS A 40 -8.43 3.42 3.30
C LYS A 40 -8.05 4.50 4.32
N ALA A 41 -6.79 4.56 4.74
CA ALA A 41 -6.32 5.61 5.62
C ALA A 41 -6.27 6.97 4.93
N LEU A 42 -5.84 7.04 3.67
CA LEU A 42 -5.82 8.28 2.90
C LEU A 42 -7.22 8.75 2.47
N ALA A 43 -8.17 7.83 2.29
CA ALA A 43 -9.56 8.17 1.98
C ALA A 43 -10.22 9.03 3.08
N ALA A 44 -9.69 8.97 4.31
CA ALA A 44 -10.11 9.84 5.40
C ALA A 44 -9.84 11.32 5.17
N ASP A 45 -8.79 11.64 4.41
CA ASP A 45 -8.35 12.99 4.09
C ASP A 45 -7.53 12.94 2.80
N ARG A 46 -8.20 13.14 1.65
CA ARG A 46 -7.57 13.05 0.33
C ARG A 46 -6.46 14.09 0.12
N SER A 47 -6.47 15.20 0.87
CA SER A 47 -5.40 16.21 0.80
C SER A 47 -4.03 15.67 1.25
N LEU A 48 -4.01 14.57 2.02
CA LEU A 48 -2.76 13.91 2.39
C LEU A 48 -2.06 13.33 1.16
N CYS A 49 -2.81 12.74 0.23
CA CYS A 49 -2.26 12.14 -0.99
C CYS A 49 -1.63 13.20 -1.91
N GLU A 50 -2.23 14.39 -2.01
CA GLU A 50 -1.71 15.50 -2.81
C GLU A 50 -0.35 16.02 -2.33
N ARG A 51 0.01 15.72 -1.07
CA ARG A 51 1.27 16.11 -0.42
C ARG A 51 2.29 14.99 -0.34
N MET A 52 2.00 13.84 -0.94
CA MET A 52 2.80 12.63 -0.89
C MET A 52 3.32 12.24 -2.27
N THR A 53 4.55 11.76 -2.33
CA THR A 53 5.06 10.95 -3.43
C THR A 53 4.86 9.48 -3.06
N LEU A 54 4.08 8.74 -3.84
CA LEU A 54 3.88 7.31 -3.65
C LEU A 54 4.75 6.52 -4.62
N VAL A 55 5.57 5.64 -4.07
CA VAL A 55 6.39 4.69 -4.84
C VAL A 55 5.88 3.29 -4.55
N SER A 56 5.49 2.54 -5.57
CA SER A 56 5.14 1.13 -5.42
C SER A 56 5.93 0.21 -6.36
N LYS A 57 5.93 -1.08 -6.04
CA LYS A 57 6.68 -2.15 -6.71
C LYS A 57 5.76 -3.34 -6.96
N CYS A 58 5.98 -4.07 -8.05
CA CYS A 58 5.25 -5.29 -8.38
C CYS A 58 6.21 -6.49 -8.60
N ARG A 59 5.75 -7.50 -9.34
CA ARG A 59 6.46 -8.76 -9.76
C ARG A 59 6.59 -9.88 -8.74
N ILE A 60 6.79 -9.62 -7.45
CA ILE A 60 6.89 -10.72 -6.46
C ILE A 60 5.50 -11.31 -6.22
N SER A 61 5.35 -12.61 -6.49
CA SER A 61 4.15 -13.37 -6.14
C SER A 61 4.53 -14.54 -5.22
N PHE A 62 3.86 -14.69 -4.07
CA PHE A 62 4.01 -15.86 -3.19
C PHE A 62 2.68 -16.32 -2.55
N PRO A 63 2.58 -17.59 -2.12
CA PRO A 63 1.38 -18.12 -1.48
C PRO A 63 1.02 -17.35 -0.21
N THR A 64 -0.22 -16.91 -0.11
CA THR A 64 -0.76 -16.16 1.02
C THR A 64 -2.23 -16.50 1.21
N ALA A 65 -2.82 -16.10 2.35
CA ALA A 65 -4.26 -16.25 2.57
C ALA A 65 -5.10 -15.50 1.53
N THR A 66 -4.59 -14.43 0.94
CA THR A 66 -5.26 -13.65 -0.12
C THR A 66 -5.14 -14.29 -1.50
N LEU A 67 -4.16 -15.17 -1.70
CA LEU A 67 -3.93 -15.92 -2.95
C LEU A 67 -3.90 -17.44 -2.69
N PRO A 68 -5.03 -18.05 -2.28
CA PRO A 68 -5.07 -19.45 -1.85
C PRO A 68 -4.77 -20.45 -2.99
N GLY A 69 -4.97 -20.04 -4.25
CA GLY A 69 -4.68 -20.89 -5.42
C GLY A 69 -3.20 -21.00 -5.77
N MET A 70 -2.34 -20.19 -5.16
CA MET A 70 -0.94 -20.12 -5.54
C MET A 70 -0.07 -21.07 -4.74
N LYS A 71 0.77 -21.85 -5.43
CA LYS A 71 1.47 -23.00 -4.84
C LYS A 71 2.96 -22.75 -4.55
N SER A 72 3.56 -21.77 -5.20
CA SER A 72 4.98 -21.46 -5.06
C SER A 72 5.25 -19.98 -5.27
N LYS A 73 6.41 -19.52 -4.81
CA LYS A 73 6.91 -18.17 -5.05
C LYS A 73 7.53 -18.07 -6.44
N PHE A 74 7.22 -17.00 -7.16
CA PHE A 74 7.87 -16.65 -8.42
C PHE A 74 7.88 -15.14 -8.65
N TYR A 75 8.64 -14.70 -9.65
CA TYR A 75 8.60 -13.32 -10.15
C TYR A 75 7.79 -13.31 -11.44
N ASP A 76 6.63 -12.66 -11.43
CA ASP A 76 5.85 -12.40 -12.63
C ASP A 76 6.38 -11.15 -13.33
N ASN A 77 7.16 -11.37 -14.39
CA ASN A 77 7.70 -10.29 -15.23
C ASN A 77 6.89 -10.11 -16.52
N SER A 78 5.72 -10.74 -16.63
CA SER A 78 4.87 -10.60 -17.81
C SER A 78 4.35 -9.17 -17.93
N GLU A 79 4.13 -8.73 -19.17
CA GLU A 79 3.52 -7.43 -19.46
C GLU A 79 2.15 -7.30 -18.77
N ALA A 80 1.34 -8.37 -18.81
CA ALA A 80 0.02 -8.43 -18.21
C ALA A 80 0.02 -8.24 -16.68
N HIS A 81 1.12 -8.54 -15.99
CA HIS A 81 1.25 -8.28 -14.55
C HIS A 81 1.76 -6.87 -14.24
N ILE A 82 2.44 -6.23 -15.19
CA ILE A 82 3.09 -4.94 -15.00
C ILE A 82 2.18 -3.77 -15.41
N ILE A 83 1.30 -3.94 -16.42
CA ILE A 83 0.47 -2.90 -17.04
C ILE A 83 -1.01 -3.03 -16.66
#